data_AF-A0A6I8U546-F1
#
_entry.id   AF-A0A6I8U546-F1
#
_cell.length_a   1.000
_cell.length_b   1.000
_cell.length_c   1.000
_cell.angle_alpha   90.00
_cell.angle_beta   90.00
_cell.angle_gamma   90.00
#
_symmetry.space_group_name_H-M   'P 1'
#
loop_
_entity.id
_entity.type
_entity.pdbx_description
1 polymer ?
#
loop_
_entity_poly.entity_id
_entity_poly.type
_entity_poly.pdbx_seq_one_letter_code
_entity_poly.pdbx_strand_id
1 'polypeptide(L)'
;MLTFFRVYLCFGLLAALIYSVNCIKCMYCKSDLHEEACDAVGKRITCTEDNAYEHFRYLQRLNKDLVEPRRNEGYSCMKIKVGNHRLVKGCIYSNLLVCGAFRKRAKPCSTCFDDDCNTVKYRDFYLN
;
A
#
# COMPACT_ATOMS: atom_id res chain seq x y z
N MET A 1 10.20 39.66 -26.93
CA MET A 1 9.73 39.53 -25.53
C MET A 1 8.70 38.40 -25.33
N LEU A 2 7.95 37.96 -26.36
CA LEU A 2 7.00 36.83 -26.26
C LEU A 2 7.64 35.42 -26.24
N THR A 3 8.86 35.26 -26.74
CA THR A 3 9.54 33.95 -26.85
C THR A 3 10.04 33.43 -25.50
N PHE A 4 10.54 34.32 -24.63
CA PHE A 4 11.01 33.93 -23.30
C PHE A 4 9.87 33.44 -22.39
N PHE A 5 8.68 34.06 -22.47
CA PHE A 5 7.52 33.68 -21.66
C PHE A 5 7.02 32.25 -21.94
N ARG A 6 7.10 31.79 -23.20
CA ARG A 6 6.72 30.42 -23.58
C ARG A 6 7.67 29.35 -23.06
N VAL A 7 8.97 29.64 -22.98
CA VAL A 7 9.97 28.69 -22.47
C VAL A 7 9.80 28.49 -20.96
N TYR A 8 9.56 29.56 -20.20
CA TYR A 8 9.33 29.46 -18.75
C TYR A 8 8.06 28.66 -18.39
N LEU A 9 6.99 28.80 -19.15
CA LEU A 9 5.75 28.02 -18.97
C LEU A 9 5.98 26.52 -19.21
N CYS A 10 6.75 26.14 -20.23
CA CYS A 10 7.08 24.74 -20.50
C CYS A 10 7.99 24.14 -19.42
N PHE A 11 8.98 24.88 -18.91
CA PHE A 11 9.83 24.41 -17.81
C PHE A 11 9.07 24.29 -16.47
N GLY A 12 8.15 25.22 -16.19
CA GLY A 12 7.30 25.16 -15.00
C GLY A 12 6.35 23.96 -15.00
N LEU A 13 5.75 23.63 -16.14
CA LEU A 13 4.88 22.46 -16.31
C LEU A 13 5.67 21.14 -16.26
N LEU A 14 6.88 21.09 -16.84
CA LEU A 14 7.75 19.91 -16.74
C LEU A 14 8.19 19.65 -15.30
N ALA A 15 8.57 20.69 -14.54
CA ALA A 15 8.91 20.55 -13.13
C ALA A 15 7.72 20.04 -12.30
N ALA A 16 6.51 20.57 -12.52
CA ALA A 16 5.31 20.10 -11.81
C ALA A 16 4.96 18.62 -12.12
N LEU A 17 5.22 18.16 -13.35
CA LEU A 17 5.00 16.76 -13.75
C LEU A 17 6.07 15.82 -13.17
N ILE A 18 7.33 16.23 -13.10
CA ILE A 18 8.44 15.43 -12.54
C ILE A 18 8.25 15.20 -11.02
N TYR A 19 7.59 16.13 -10.31
CA TYR A 19 7.33 16.01 -8.87
C TYR A 19 6.12 15.14 -8.51
N SER A 20 5.40 14.56 -9.49
CA SER A 20 4.40 13.53 -9.23
C SER A 20 5.06 12.17 -8.96
N VAL A 21 5.98 12.13 -7.99
CA VAL A 21 6.25 10.89 -7.28
C VAL A 21 4.95 10.59 -6.54
N ASN A 22 4.15 9.66 -7.07
CA ASN A 22 2.87 9.26 -6.50
C ASN A 22 3.09 8.72 -5.09
N CYS A 23 3.03 9.62 -4.10
CA CYS A 23 3.06 9.32 -2.68
C CYS A 23 1.69 8.77 -2.28
N ILE A 24 1.43 7.51 -2.62
CA ILE A 24 0.23 6.79 -2.20
C ILE A 24 0.13 6.79 -0.67
N LYS A 25 -1.08 7.01 -0.16
CA LYS A 25 -1.39 6.94 1.26
C LYS A 25 -2.22 5.70 1.56
N CYS A 26 -1.92 5.01 2.64
CA CYS A 26 -2.65 3.82 3.04
C CYS A 26 -3.11 3.93 4.48
N MET A 27 -4.20 3.23 4.79
CA MET A 27 -4.55 2.98 6.18
C MET A 27 -3.56 1.99 6.78
N TYR A 28 -3.00 2.34 7.93
CA TYR A 28 -2.15 1.48 8.74
C TYR A 28 -2.87 1.08 10.02
N CYS A 29 -2.99 -0.23 10.23
CA CYS A 29 -3.48 -0.78 11.50
C CYS A 29 -3.01 -2.23 11.65
N LYS A 30 -2.77 -2.63 12.90
CA LYS A 30 -2.54 -4.02 13.31
C LYS A 30 -3.54 -4.30 14.42
N SER A 31 -4.53 -5.15 14.18
CA SER A 31 -5.62 -5.40 15.11
C SER A 31 -5.93 -6.88 15.21
N ASP A 32 -6.12 -7.37 16.43
CA ASP A 32 -6.68 -8.70 16.69
C ASP A 32 -8.22 -8.68 16.71
N LEU A 33 -8.82 -7.49 16.57
CA LEU A 33 -10.27 -7.25 16.53
C LEU A 33 -10.79 -7.22 15.08
N HIS A 34 -12.09 -6.98 14.93
CA HIS A 34 -12.75 -6.88 13.62
C HIS A 34 -12.21 -5.73 12.76
N GLU A 35 -12.49 -5.81 11.46
CA GLU A 35 -12.04 -4.84 10.44
C GLU A 35 -12.41 -3.39 10.79
N GLU A 36 -13.61 -3.18 11.32
CA GLU A 36 -14.11 -1.87 11.75
C GLU A 36 -13.28 -1.24 12.87
N ALA A 37 -12.82 -2.07 13.82
CA ALA A 37 -11.95 -1.58 14.89
C ALA A 37 -10.59 -1.15 14.35
N CYS A 38 -10.07 -1.87 13.33
CA CYS A 38 -8.82 -1.53 12.67
C CYS A 38 -8.92 -0.19 11.93
N ASP A 39 -10.06 0.08 11.27
CA ASP A 39 -10.30 1.35 10.59
C ASP A 39 -10.55 2.51 11.57
N ALA A 40 -11.20 2.25 12.71
CA ALA A 40 -11.46 3.27 13.72
C ALA A 40 -10.19 3.78 14.43
N VAL A 41 -9.20 2.90 14.65
CA VAL A 41 -7.93 3.25 15.32
C VAL A 41 -6.76 3.43 14.35
N GLY A 42 -6.99 3.11 13.08
CA GLY A 42 -5.97 3.13 12.04
C GLY A 42 -5.44 4.53 11.78
N LYS A 43 -4.19 4.60 11.33
CA LYS A 43 -3.55 5.86 10.94
C LYS A 43 -3.35 5.88 9.44
N ARG A 44 -3.77 6.96 8.80
CA ARG A 44 -3.38 7.24 7.42
C ARG A 44 -1.88 7.55 7.39
N ILE A 45 -1.12 6.78 6.63
CA ILE A 45 0.32 6.97 6.45
C ILE A 45 0.64 7.17 4.97
N THR A 46 1.63 8.01 4.68
CA THR A 46 2.23 8.06 3.34
C THR A 46 3.15 6.86 3.18
N CYS A 47 3.09 6.19 2.03
CA CYS A 47 3.99 5.07 1.76
C CYS A 47 5.39 5.56 1.44
N THR A 48 6.33 4.99 2.17
CA THR A 48 7.77 5.21 2.04
C THR A 48 8.46 3.85 2.05
N GLU A 49 9.75 3.85 1.70
CA GLU A 49 10.60 2.68 1.78
C GLU A 49 10.59 2.05 3.17
N ASP A 50 10.81 2.86 4.20
CA ASP A 50 10.88 2.40 5.59
C ASP A 50 9.59 1.68 6.02
N ASN A 51 8.45 2.26 5.67
CA ASN A 51 7.14 1.75 6.06
C ASN A 51 6.84 0.44 5.31
N ALA A 52 7.14 0.38 4.02
CA ALA A 52 6.96 -0.81 3.19
C ALA A 52 7.90 -1.94 3.64
N TYR A 53 9.15 -1.61 3.97
CA TYR A 53 10.15 -2.56 4.47
C TYR A 53 9.76 -3.12 5.83
N GLU A 54 9.28 -2.30 6.77
CA GLU A 54 8.80 -2.78 8.07
C GLU A 54 7.67 -3.81 7.91
N HIS A 55 6.72 -3.53 7.01
CA HIS A 55 5.61 -4.44 6.69
C HIS A 55 6.10 -5.72 6.03
N PHE A 56 7.00 -5.61 5.05
CA PHE A 56 7.63 -6.77 4.42
C PHE A 56 8.31 -7.67 5.47
N ARG A 57 9.13 -7.11 6.36
CA ARG A 57 9.82 -7.86 7.42
C ARG A 57 8.85 -8.50 8.41
N TYR A 58 7.75 -7.83 8.71
CA TYR A 58 6.68 -8.41 9.50
C TYR A 58 6.05 -9.63 8.80
N LEU A 59 5.66 -9.49 7.53
CA LEU A 59 5.05 -10.56 6.77
C LEU A 59 6.02 -11.72 6.51
N GLN A 60 7.29 -11.44 6.25
CA GLN A 60 8.33 -12.46 6.06
C GLN A 60 8.56 -13.30 7.33
N ARG A 61 8.34 -12.74 8.53
CA ARG A 61 8.34 -13.52 9.77
C ARG A 61 7.19 -14.52 9.84
N LEU A 62 6.04 -14.17 9.27
CA LEU A 62 4.84 -15.01 9.24
C LEU A 62 4.87 -16.02 8.08
N ASN A 63 5.58 -15.70 7.01
CA ASN A 63 5.77 -16.55 5.85
C ASN A 63 7.17 -16.38 5.27
N LYS A 64 8.04 -17.37 5.53
CA LYS A 64 9.44 -17.35 5.08
C LYS A 64 9.60 -17.42 3.56
N ASP A 65 8.55 -17.86 2.86
CA ASP A 65 8.52 -17.93 1.40
C ASP A 65 8.28 -16.55 0.74
N LEU A 66 7.98 -15.53 1.55
CA LEU A 66 7.86 -14.15 1.06
C LEU A 66 9.26 -13.59 0.77
N VAL A 67 9.58 -13.47 -0.51
CA VAL A 67 10.86 -12.95 -1.00
C VAL A 67 10.76 -11.44 -1.23
N GLU A 68 11.81 -10.72 -0.86
CA GLU A 68 11.92 -9.28 -1.09
C GLU A 68 11.96 -8.98 -2.59
N PRO A 69 11.28 -7.93 -3.07
CA PRO A 69 11.36 -7.56 -4.47
C PRO A 69 12.79 -7.12 -4.83
N ARG A 70 13.25 -7.49 -6.02
CA ARG A 70 14.62 -7.15 -6.50
C ARG A 70 14.79 -5.66 -6.80
N ARG A 71 13.70 -4.93 -7.06
CA ARG A 71 13.64 -3.50 -7.35
C ARG A 71 12.36 -2.93 -6.74
N ASN A 72 12.40 -1.69 -6.25
CA ASN A 72 11.19 -0.98 -5.86
C ASN A 72 10.54 -0.37 -7.12
N GLU A 73 9.34 -0.83 -7.47
CA GLU A 73 8.53 -0.33 -8.61
C GLU A 73 7.44 0.66 -8.16
N GLY A 74 7.50 1.10 -6.90
CA GLY A 74 6.49 1.92 -6.24
C GLY A 74 5.82 1.18 -5.09
N TYR A 75 4.82 1.80 -4.50
CA TYR A 75 4.12 1.26 -3.33
C TYR A 75 2.67 0.90 -3.66
N SER A 76 2.10 0.01 -2.87
CA SER A 76 0.67 -0.31 -2.90
C SER A 76 0.14 -0.46 -1.48
N CYS A 77 -1.16 -0.26 -1.32
CA CYS A 77 -1.83 -0.56 -0.06
C CYS A 77 -2.17 -2.04 0.01
N MET A 78 -1.95 -2.63 1.17
CA MET A 78 -2.28 -4.01 1.47
C MET A 78 -3.29 -4.05 2.63
N LYS A 79 -4.14 -5.06 2.59
CA LYS A 79 -4.92 -5.55 3.72
C LYS A 79 -4.84 -7.08 3.73
N ILE A 80 -4.51 -7.67 4.86
CA ILE A 80 -4.39 -9.12 5.00
C ILE A 80 -4.83 -9.57 6.39
N LYS A 81 -5.60 -10.65 6.46
CA LYS A 81 -5.94 -11.33 7.72
C LYS A 81 -5.01 -12.53 7.91
N VAL A 82 -4.09 -12.46 8.87
CA VAL A 82 -3.11 -13.53 9.14
C VAL A 82 -3.50 -14.32 10.39
N GLY A 83 -3.40 -15.65 10.30
CA GLY A 83 -3.85 -16.55 11.38
C GLY A 83 -5.37 -16.47 11.58
N ASN A 84 -5.84 -16.70 12.81
CA ASN A 84 -7.29 -16.77 13.06
C ASN A 84 -7.97 -15.40 13.13
N HIS A 85 -7.29 -14.32 13.57
CA HIS A 85 -7.97 -13.04 13.82
C HIS A 85 -7.18 -11.76 13.52
N ARG A 86 -5.87 -11.82 13.25
CA ARG A 86 -5.07 -10.60 13.13
C ARG A 86 -5.24 -9.95 11.76
N LEU A 87 -5.86 -8.78 11.71
CA LEU A 87 -5.92 -7.93 10.53
C LEU A 87 -4.73 -6.97 10.50
N VAL A 88 -4.08 -6.91 9.34
CA VAL A 88 -2.98 -5.99 9.09
C VAL A 88 -3.28 -5.19 7.83
N LYS A 89 -3.26 -3.86 7.96
CA LYS A 89 -3.34 -2.89 6.87
C LYS A 89 -2.06 -2.07 6.84
N GLY A 90 -1.56 -1.73 5.65
CA GLY A 90 -0.42 -0.84 5.51
C GLY A 90 0.14 -0.78 4.11
N CYS A 91 1.32 -0.19 3.98
CA CYS A 91 2.07 -0.07 2.73
C CYS A 91 2.89 -1.33 2.46
N ILE A 92 2.98 -1.72 1.20
CA ILE A 92 3.93 -2.72 0.70
C ILE A 92 4.56 -2.23 -0.60
N TYR A 93 5.58 -2.92 -1.07
CA TYR A 93 6.06 -2.77 -2.44
C TYR A 93 5.01 -3.23 -3.45
N SER A 94 4.78 -2.44 -4.50
CA SER A 94 3.81 -2.69 -5.57
C SER A 94 4.00 -4.04 -6.28
N ASN A 95 5.25 -4.45 -6.48
CA ASN A 95 5.61 -5.71 -7.14
C ASN A 95 5.73 -6.90 -6.17
N LEU A 96 5.39 -6.72 -4.88
CA LEU A 96 5.38 -7.81 -3.92
C LEU A 96 4.04 -8.56 -3.95
N LEU A 97 4.08 -9.83 -4.38
CA LEU A 97 2.90 -10.69 -4.49
C LEU A 97 2.44 -11.27 -3.13
N VAL A 98 2.08 -10.41 -2.18
CA VAL A 98 1.71 -10.81 -0.81
C VAL A 98 0.54 -11.79 -0.80
N CYS A 99 -0.59 -11.46 -1.44
CA CYS A 99 -1.77 -12.33 -1.38
C CYS A 99 -1.54 -13.69 -2.04
N GLY A 100 -0.67 -13.75 -3.07
CA GLY A 100 -0.23 -15.01 -3.66
C GLY A 100 0.56 -15.86 -2.66
N ALA A 101 1.54 -15.25 -1.98
CA ALA A 101 2.37 -15.93 -0.99
C ALA A 101 1.56 -16.46 0.21
N PHE A 102 0.51 -15.76 0.62
CA PHE A 102 -0.31 -16.13 1.77
C PHE A 102 -1.60 -16.90 1.43
N ARG A 103 -1.84 -17.26 0.17
CA ARG A 103 -3.12 -17.84 -0.31
C ARG A 103 -3.64 -19.04 0.50
N LYS A 104 -2.75 -19.84 1.09
CA LYS A 104 -3.10 -21.02 1.93
C LYS A 104 -3.30 -20.70 3.42
N ARG A 105 -2.76 -19.57 3.92
CA ARG A 105 -2.67 -19.23 5.35
C ARG A 105 -3.42 -17.96 5.75
N ALA A 106 -3.75 -17.11 4.78
CA ALA A 106 -4.49 -15.88 4.99
C ALA A 106 -5.67 -15.83 4.02
N LYS A 107 -6.86 -15.91 4.58
CA LYS A 107 -8.07 -15.44 3.89
C LYS A 107 -8.87 -14.60 4.89
N PRO A 108 -9.27 -13.38 4.51
CA PRO A 108 -9.08 -12.70 3.21
C PRO A 108 -7.77 -11.86 3.10
N CYS A 109 -7.37 -11.50 1.87
CA CYS A 109 -6.22 -10.64 1.52
C CYS A 109 -6.53 -9.80 0.26
N SER A 110 -6.10 -8.53 0.21
CA SER A 110 -6.25 -7.64 -0.94
C SER A 110 -5.08 -6.63 -1.04
N THR A 111 -4.77 -6.21 -2.27
CA THR A 111 -3.80 -5.15 -2.60
C THR A 111 -4.40 -4.17 -3.60
N CYS A 112 -4.10 -2.88 -3.50
CA CYS A 112 -4.67 -1.83 -4.34
C CYS A 112 -3.75 -0.58 -4.42
N PHE A 113 -3.98 0.31 -5.39
CA PHE A 113 -3.05 1.40 -5.76
C PHE A 113 -3.56 2.83 -5.53
N ASP A 114 -4.80 2.99 -5.06
CA ASP A 114 -5.37 4.30 -4.75
C ASP A 114 -5.19 4.67 -3.28
N ASP A 115 -5.28 5.96 -2.97
CA ASP A 115 -5.22 6.45 -1.60
C ASP A 115 -6.31 5.80 -0.73
N ASP A 116 -5.90 5.23 0.41
CA ASP A 116 -6.74 4.57 1.41
C ASP A 116 -7.65 3.45 0.88
N CYS A 117 -7.35 2.91 -0.29
CA CYS A 117 -8.15 1.85 -0.91
C CYS A 117 -8.27 0.58 -0.05
N ASN A 118 -7.35 0.40 0.91
CA ASN A 118 -7.36 -0.70 1.86
C ASN A 118 -8.34 -0.50 3.05
N THR A 119 -9.12 0.58 3.06
CA THR A 119 -10.23 0.81 4.02
C THR A 119 -11.53 0.11 3.61
N VAL A 120 -11.74 -0.16 2.32
CA VAL A 120 -12.93 -0.85 1.80
C VAL A 120 -13.08 -2.21 2.47
N LYS A 121 -14.26 -2.55 3.01
CA LYS A 121 -14.44 -3.79 3.79
C LYS A 121 -14.34 -5.02 2.91
N TYR A 122 -13.88 -6.15 3.46
CA TYR A 122 -13.81 -7.39 2.67
C TYR A 122 -15.17 -7.85 2.14
N ARG A 123 -16.25 -7.61 2.89
CA ARG A 123 -17.62 -7.92 2.44
C ARG A 123 -17.95 -7.24 1.11
N ASP A 124 -17.43 -6.03 0.90
CA ASP A 124 -17.72 -5.21 -0.27
C ASP A 124 -16.89 -5.65 -1.50
N PHE A 125 -15.83 -6.43 -1.30
CA PHE A 125 -15.02 -7.03 -2.38
C PHE A 125 -15.63 -8.31 -2.97
N TYR A 126 -16.46 -9.04 -2.23
CA TYR A 126 -17.05 -10.32 -2.68
C TYR A 126 -18.51 -10.18 -3.13
N LEU A 127 -19.09 -8.98 -3.07
CA LEU A 127 -20.48 -8.69 -3.47
C LEU A 127 -20.58 -7.89 -4.78
N ASN A 128 -19.45 -7.61 -5.43
CA ASN A 128 -19.33 -7.12 -6.80
C ASN A 128 -18.70 -8.21 -7.67
#